data_AF-A0A3D2RPB6-F1
#
_entry.id   AF-A0A3D2RPB6-F1
#
_cell.length_a   1.000
_cell.length_b   1.000
_cell.length_c   1.000
_cell.angle_alpha   90.00
_cell.angle_beta   90.00
_cell.angle_gamma   90.00
#
_symmetry.space_group_name_H-M   'P 1'
#
loop_
_entity.id
_entity.type
_entity.pdbx_description
1 polymer ?
#
loop_
_entity_poly.entity_id
_entity_poly.type
_entity_poly.pdbx_seq_one_letter_code
_entity_poly.pdbx_strand_id
1 'polypeptide(L)'
;IKRARAMLPEGTFIHFHTHETAGISVQANMAALDAGADGIDLSLAPCSGGTCQPDILVMWHALRGSNYDLDVDIEKVREAEEIFKESMADYFLPPEATAVEPLIPWSPMPGGALTANTQMLRDNGIMDRYPEMIQAMGDVVRKGGFGTSVTPVSQFYFQQAFNNVMFGEWERIADPYGQMVLGYFGKTPVAPDAEVVRIASEQLGLE
;
A
#
# COMPACT_ATOMS: atom_id res chain seq x y z
N ILE A 1 15.27 -10.13 -4.18
CA ILE A 1 16.60 -9.48 -4.07
C ILE A 1 17.74 -10.35 -4.64
N LYS A 2 18.00 -11.59 -4.16
CA LYS A 2 19.05 -12.47 -4.75
C LYS A 2 19.03 -12.55 -6.28
N ARG A 3 17.84 -12.74 -6.88
CA ARG A 3 17.68 -12.75 -8.33
C ARG A 3 18.00 -11.41 -8.98
N ALA A 4 17.58 -10.29 -8.37
CA ALA A 4 17.92 -8.96 -8.87
C ALA A 4 19.44 -8.74 -8.81
N ARG A 5 20.09 -9.12 -7.71
CA ARG A 5 21.55 -9.06 -7.55
C ARG A 5 22.30 -9.82 -8.64
N ALA A 6 21.79 -10.98 -9.06
CA ALA A 6 22.38 -11.77 -10.15
C ALA A 6 22.19 -11.14 -11.55
N MET A 7 21.23 -10.23 -11.71
CA MET A 7 20.92 -9.57 -13.00
C MET A 7 21.53 -8.17 -13.10
N LEU A 8 21.79 -7.53 -11.97
CA LEU A 8 22.31 -6.17 -11.90
C LEU A 8 23.84 -6.16 -11.96
N PRO A 9 24.47 -5.07 -12.48
CA PRO A 9 25.91 -4.90 -12.40
C PRO A 9 26.42 -5.01 -10.96
N GLU A 10 27.64 -5.51 -10.81
CA GLU A 10 28.32 -5.55 -9.52
C GLU A 10 28.38 -4.15 -8.88
N GLY A 11 28.16 -4.08 -7.56
CA GLY A 11 28.13 -2.82 -6.82
C GLY A 11 26.86 -1.98 -6.96
N THR A 12 25.85 -2.42 -7.72
CA THR A 12 24.56 -1.70 -7.81
C THR A 12 23.87 -1.64 -6.46
N PHE A 13 23.56 -0.46 -5.92
CA PHE A 13 22.84 -0.37 -4.65
C PHE A 13 21.40 -0.88 -4.77
N ILE A 14 20.97 -1.79 -3.90
CA ILE A 14 19.61 -2.31 -3.80
C ILE A 14 18.99 -1.85 -2.48
N HIS A 15 18.03 -0.94 -2.58
CA HIS A 15 17.21 -0.49 -1.46
C HIS A 15 15.92 -1.29 -1.40
N PHE A 16 15.58 -1.84 -0.23
CA PHE A 16 14.32 -2.54 0.01
C PHE A 16 13.35 -1.68 0.80
N HIS A 17 12.12 -1.56 0.29
CA HIS A 17 11.06 -0.77 0.88
C HIS A 17 9.87 -1.67 1.18
N THR A 18 9.34 -1.59 2.40
CA THR A 18 8.15 -2.33 2.82
C THR A 18 7.37 -1.53 3.86
N HIS A 19 6.05 -1.73 3.88
CA HIS A 19 5.17 -1.23 4.93
C HIS A 19 4.85 -2.35 5.93
N GLU A 20 4.40 -1.97 7.13
CA GLU A 20 4.03 -2.86 8.25
C GLU A 20 2.53 -3.22 8.25
N THR A 21 1.80 -2.88 7.18
CA THR A 21 0.33 -3.03 7.15
C THR A 21 -0.07 -4.48 7.38
N ALA A 22 0.69 -5.43 6.84
CA ALA A 22 0.46 -6.86 7.00
C ALA A 22 1.08 -7.47 8.28
N GLY A 23 1.81 -6.69 9.07
CA GLY A 23 2.44 -7.17 10.31
C GLY A 23 3.68 -8.08 10.11
N ILE A 24 4.29 -8.06 8.93
CA ILE A 24 5.42 -8.94 8.57
C ILE A 24 6.67 -8.18 8.09
N SER A 25 6.74 -6.87 8.27
CA SER A 25 7.74 -6.05 7.59
C SER A 25 9.15 -6.19 8.18
N VAL A 26 9.28 -6.38 9.50
CA VAL A 26 10.57 -6.70 10.14
C VAL A 26 11.16 -7.99 9.56
N GLN A 27 10.32 -9.03 9.39
CA GLN A 27 10.75 -10.29 8.78
C GLN A 27 11.15 -10.10 7.31
N ALA A 28 10.40 -9.28 6.56
CA ALA A 28 10.72 -8.95 5.18
C ALA A 28 12.05 -8.20 5.06
N ASN A 29 12.32 -7.22 5.94
CA ASN A 29 13.57 -6.48 6.02
C ASN A 29 14.75 -7.40 6.35
N MET A 30 14.62 -8.29 7.33
CA MET A 30 15.66 -9.29 7.65
C MET A 30 15.96 -10.18 6.44
N ALA A 31 14.92 -10.72 5.79
CA ALA A 31 15.09 -11.53 4.59
C ALA A 31 15.69 -10.75 3.41
N ALA A 32 15.43 -9.44 3.32
CA ALA A 32 16.00 -8.57 2.32
C ALA A 32 17.50 -8.36 2.52
N LEU A 33 17.93 -8.08 3.75
CA LEU A 33 19.34 -7.98 4.14
C LEU A 33 20.07 -9.30 3.85
N ASP A 34 19.52 -10.44 4.27
CA ASP A 34 20.05 -11.80 3.97
C ASP A 34 20.12 -12.12 2.48
N ALA A 35 19.29 -11.46 1.67
CA ALA A 35 19.30 -11.60 0.23
C ALA A 35 20.32 -10.68 -0.46
N GLY A 36 20.98 -9.79 0.29
CA GLY A 36 21.97 -8.84 -0.20
C GLY A 36 21.38 -7.49 -0.60
N ALA A 37 20.34 -6.99 0.09
CA ALA A 37 19.97 -5.58 0.03
C ALA A 37 21.02 -4.74 0.77
N ASP A 38 21.27 -3.53 0.27
CA ASP A 38 22.26 -2.60 0.84
C ASP A 38 21.61 -1.60 1.81
N GLY A 39 20.29 -1.41 1.72
CA GLY A 39 19.54 -0.51 2.58
C GLY A 39 18.08 -0.91 2.72
N ILE A 40 17.47 -0.45 3.82
CA ILE A 40 16.05 -0.65 4.15
C ILE A 40 15.43 0.68 4.60
N ASP A 41 14.13 0.85 4.38
CA ASP A 41 13.40 2.00 4.91
C ASP A 41 12.75 1.68 6.25
N LEU A 42 12.87 2.62 7.18
CA LEU A 42 12.36 2.58 8.55
C LEU A 42 11.68 3.92 8.88
N SER A 43 10.85 3.94 9.92
CA SER A 43 10.17 5.16 10.39
C SER A 43 10.34 5.35 11.90
N LEU A 44 9.86 6.48 12.42
CA LEU A 44 9.83 6.83 13.85
C LEU A 44 8.40 6.85 14.36
N ALA A 45 8.17 6.43 15.60
CA ALA A 45 6.89 6.64 16.25
C ALA A 45 6.61 8.14 16.44
N PRO A 46 5.35 8.62 16.25
CA PRO A 46 4.13 7.83 16.14
C PRO A 46 3.73 7.49 14.70
N CYS A 47 4.55 7.82 13.70
CA CYS A 47 4.29 7.53 12.28
C CYS A 47 5.04 6.29 11.79
N SER A 48 5.26 5.31 12.66
CA SER A 48 5.80 3.99 12.33
C SER A 48 4.75 2.89 12.59
N GLY A 49 4.94 1.72 11.96
CA GLY A 49 3.98 0.62 12.05
C GLY A 49 2.72 0.84 11.20
N GLY A 50 1.82 -0.14 11.21
CA GLY A 50 0.59 -0.15 10.42
C GLY A 50 0.85 0.23 8.96
N THR A 51 0.19 1.28 8.48
CA THR A 51 0.31 1.78 7.11
C THR A 51 1.65 2.45 6.76
N CYS A 52 2.63 2.46 7.65
CA CYS A 52 3.97 3.00 7.44
C CYS A 52 5.06 1.92 7.53
N GLN A 53 6.34 2.29 7.45
CA GLN A 53 7.49 1.40 7.66
C GLN A 53 7.58 0.93 9.13
N PRO A 54 8.29 -0.18 9.42
CA PRO A 54 8.56 -0.57 10.80
C PRO A 54 9.40 0.49 11.50
N ASP A 55 9.25 0.54 12.82
CA ASP A 55 9.99 1.46 13.64
C ASP A 55 11.50 1.16 13.66
N ILE A 56 12.32 2.21 13.64
CA ILE A 56 13.78 2.09 13.66
C ILE A 56 14.30 1.41 14.94
N LEU A 57 13.71 1.69 16.11
CA LEU A 57 14.11 1.06 17.38
C LEU A 57 13.73 -0.42 17.38
N VAL A 58 12.60 -0.78 16.77
CA VAL A 58 12.17 -2.17 16.57
C VAL A 58 13.14 -2.91 15.66
N MET A 59 13.49 -2.33 14.51
CA MET A 59 14.42 -2.96 13.58
C MET A 59 15.82 -3.07 14.18
N TRP A 60 16.31 -2.01 14.84
CA TRP A 60 17.58 -2.05 15.58
C TRP A 60 17.60 -3.19 16.59
N HIS A 61 16.51 -3.38 17.35
CA HIS A 61 16.41 -4.49 18.30
C HIS A 61 16.45 -5.86 17.61
N ALA A 62 15.77 -6.00 16.47
CA ALA A 62 15.70 -7.23 15.68
C ALA A 62 17.07 -7.62 15.07
N LEU A 63 17.91 -6.63 14.75
CA LEU A 63 19.25 -6.86 14.19
C LEU A 63 20.28 -7.29 15.25
N ARG A 64 19.98 -7.18 16.54
CA ARG A 64 20.93 -7.56 17.60
C ARG A 64 21.29 -9.03 17.52
N GLY A 65 22.60 -9.31 17.46
CA GLY A 65 23.14 -10.67 17.32
C GLY A 65 23.19 -11.16 15.87
N SER A 66 22.77 -10.33 14.90
CA SER A 66 23.02 -10.56 13.47
C SER A 66 24.36 -9.96 13.04
N ASN A 67 24.71 -10.13 11.76
CA ASN A 67 25.90 -9.52 11.15
C ASN A 67 25.63 -8.13 10.55
N TYR A 68 24.42 -7.59 10.75
CA TYR A 68 23.99 -6.31 10.21
C TYR A 68 23.91 -5.26 11.31
N ASP A 69 24.21 -4.02 10.94
CA ASP A 69 24.09 -2.85 11.79
C ASP A 69 23.51 -1.69 10.97
N LEU A 70 22.80 -0.78 11.64
CA LEU A 70 22.15 0.38 10.99
C LEU A 70 23.09 1.59 10.87
N ASP A 71 24.28 1.54 11.46
CA ASP A 71 25.25 2.66 11.49
C ASP A 71 24.64 3.97 12.02
N VAL A 72 23.85 3.85 13.10
CA VAL A 72 23.21 4.98 13.78
C VAL A 72 23.48 4.98 15.29
N ASP A 73 23.52 6.17 15.88
CA ASP A 73 23.55 6.36 17.32
C ASP A 73 22.14 6.20 17.89
N ILE A 74 21.86 5.05 18.50
CA ILE A 74 20.52 4.69 18.96
C ILE A 74 19.99 5.65 20.05
N GLU A 75 20.85 6.27 20.85
CA GLU A 75 20.41 7.22 21.88
C GLU A 75 19.93 8.53 21.24
N LYS A 76 20.58 8.99 20.17
CA LYS A 76 20.10 10.13 19.37
C LYS A 76 18.80 9.83 18.64
N VAL A 77 18.63 8.60 18.16
CA VAL A 77 17.37 8.17 17.53
C VAL A 77 16.23 8.22 18.55
N ARG A 78 16.47 7.75 19.78
CA ARG A 78 15.47 7.82 20.87
C ARG A 78 15.10 9.26 21.23
N GLU A 79 16.07 10.17 21.29
CA GLU A 79 15.82 11.61 21.52
C GLU A 79 15.00 12.22 20.37
N ALA A 80 15.37 11.94 19.12
CA ALA A 80 14.66 12.41 17.94
C ALA A 80 13.21 11.90 17.88
N GLU A 81 12.99 10.63 18.27
CA GLU A 81 11.65 10.05 18.33
C GLU A 81 10.77 10.76 19.37
N GLU A 82 11.30 11.11 20.54
CA GLU A 82 10.52 11.81 21.57
C GLU A 82 10.09 13.20 21.10
N ILE A 83 11.01 13.96 20.49
CA ILE A 83 10.71 15.26 19.88
C ILE A 83 9.65 15.10 18.77
N PHE A 84 9.73 14.02 17.99
CA PHE A 84 8.76 13.76 16.92
C PHE A 84 7.36 13.42 17.46
N LYS A 85 7.28 12.65 18.55
CA LYS A 85 6.00 12.40 19.27
C LYS A 85 5.38 13.69 19.78
N GLU A 86 6.17 14.55 20.42
CA GLU A 86 5.70 15.87 20.88
C GLU A 86 5.20 16.72 19.71
N SER A 87 5.96 16.73 18.60
CA SER A 87 5.62 17.51 17.40
C SER A 87 4.35 17.02 16.69
N MET A 88 4.01 15.73 16.84
CA MET A 88 2.84 15.12 16.23
C MET A 88 1.62 15.06 17.18
N ALA A 89 1.73 15.55 18.41
CA ALA A 89 0.70 15.42 19.44
C ALA A 89 -0.66 16.04 19.05
N ASP A 90 -0.64 17.12 18.25
CA ASP A 90 -1.85 17.82 17.79
C ASP A 90 -2.47 17.20 16.53
N TYR A 91 -1.81 16.21 15.91
CA TYR A 91 -2.27 15.59 14.67
C TYR A 91 -3.15 14.38 14.95
N PHE A 92 -4.28 14.30 14.26
CA PHE A 92 -5.10 13.10 14.28
C PHE A 92 -4.46 12.01 13.42
N LEU A 93 -4.05 10.92 14.06
CA LEU A 93 -3.62 9.71 13.38
C LEU A 93 -4.80 8.74 13.30
N PRO A 94 -5.31 8.39 12.10
CA PRO A 94 -6.41 7.46 11.97
C PRO A 94 -6.06 6.11 12.61
N PRO A 95 -6.92 5.52 13.46
CA PRO A 95 -6.61 4.27 14.15
C PRO A 95 -6.26 3.10 13.21
N GLU A 96 -6.91 3.03 12.05
CA GLU A 96 -6.63 2.05 11.00
C GLU A 96 -5.25 2.25 10.35
N ALA A 97 -4.71 3.46 10.40
CA ALA A 97 -3.40 3.77 9.83
C ALA A 97 -2.25 3.24 10.69
N THR A 98 -2.49 3.04 11.99
CA THR A 98 -1.49 2.59 12.96
C THR A 98 -1.64 1.11 13.34
N ALA A 99 -2.65 0.43 12.80
CA ALA A 99 -2.94 -0.97 13.07
C ALA A 99 -2.43 -1.90 11.96
N VAL A 100 -2.21 -3.16 12.33
CA VAL A 100 -2.02 -4.26 11.36
C VAL A 100 -3.39 -4.63 10.77
N GLU A 101 -3.43 -4.81 9.45
CA GLU A 101 -4.60 -5.26 8.69
C GLU A 101 -4.31 -6.64 8.07
N PRO A 102 -4.74 -7.74 8.71
CA PRO A 102 -4.53 -9.09 8.20
C PRO A 102 -5.21 -9.38 6.86
N LEU A 103 -6.27 -8.64 6.49
CA LEU A 103 -7.02 -8.86 5.25
C LEU A 103 -6.40 -8.18 4.02
N ILE A 104 -5.33 -7.40 4.20
CA ILE A 104 -4.65 -6.67 3.11
C ILE A 104 -4.25 -7.55 1.90
N PRO A 105 -3.89 -8.85 2.03
CA PRO A 105 -3.55 -9.67 0.87
C PRO A 105 -4.73 -9.93 -0.07
N TRP A 106 -5.97 -9.85 0.43
CA TRP A 106 -7.19 -10.08 -0.36
C TRP A 106 -7.81 -8.80 -0.93
N SER A 107 -7.48 -7.66 -0.35
CA SER A 107 -7.92 -6.34 -0.81
C SER A 107 -6.73 -5.38 -0.73
N PRO A 108 -5.89 -5.33 -1.77
CA PRO A 108 -4.60 -4.65 -1.72
C PRO A 108 -4.81 -3.13 -1.78
N MET A 109 -5.14 -2.53 -0.64
CA MET A 109 -5.26 -1.10 -0.47
C MET A 109 -3.97 -0.56 0.17
N PRO A 110 -3.16 0.23 -0.55
CA PRO A 110 -1.99 0.87 0.05
C PRO A 110 -2.37 1.80 1.19
N GLY A 111 -1.46 1.95 2.15
CA GLY A 111 -1.66 2.79 3.32
C GLY A 111 -2.15 4.21 3.03
N GLY A 112 -1.55 4.88 2.05
CA GLY A 112 -1.97 6.23 1.65
C GLY A 112 -3.35 6.29 0.98
N ALA A 113 -3.78 5.22 0.31
CA ALA A 113 -5.14 5.13 -0.22
C ALA A 113 -6.15 4.84 0.88
N LEU A 114 -5.77 4.02 1.88
CA LEU A 114 -6.61 3.72 3.03
C LEU A 114 -6.99 4.99 3.78
N THR A 115 -6.01 5.76 4.24
CA THR A 115 -6.24 6.94 5.08
C THR A 115 -7.08 8.01 4.40
N ALA A 116 -6.82 8.30 3.12
CA ALA A 116 -7.58 9.30 2.37
C ALA A 116 -9.05 8.87 2.19
N ASN A 117 -9.27 7.60 1.88
CA ASN A 117 -10.61 7.09 1.62
C ASN A 117 -11.42 6.91 2.91
N THR A 118 -10.84 6.41 3.99
CA THR A 118 -11.55 6.30 5.27
C THR A 118 -11.89 7.66 5.85
N GLN A 119 -11.03 8.68 5.68
CA GLN A 119 -11.35 10.05 6.05
C GLN A 119 -12.55 10.57 5.24
N MET A 120 -12.53 10.40 3.91
CA MET A 120 -13.66 10.75 3.04
C MET A 120 -14.95 10.06 3.48
N LEU A 121 -14.92 8.76 3.81
CA LEU A 121 -16.09 8.02 4.26
C LEU A 121 -16.62 8.52 5.61
N ARG A 122 -15.74 8.89 6.56
CA ARG A 122 -16.14 9.51 7.83
C ARG A 122 -16.79 10.87 7.62
N ASP A 123 -16.19 11.73 6.80
CA ASP A 123 -16.69 13.08 6.54
C ASP A 123 -18.08 13.06 5.89
N ASN A 124 -18.39 12.00 5.12
CA ASN A 124 -19.68 11.80 4.47
C ASN A 124 -20.65 10.91 5.26
N GLY A 125 -20.28 10.41 6.44
CA GLY A 125 -21.14 9.60 7.30
C GLY A 125 -21.49 8.22 6.73
N ILE A 126 -20.62 7.63 5.89
CA ILE A 126 -20.83 6.35 5.20
C ILE A 126 -19.74 5.31 5.51
N MET A 127 -19.04 5.49 6.63
CA MET A 127 -17.95 4.60 7.06
C MET A 127 -18.43 3.18 7.38
N ASP A 128 -19.70 3.01 7.73
CA ASP A 128 -20.35 1.71 7.94
C ASP A 128 -20.32 0.81 6.70
N ARG A 129 -20.24 1.41 5.50
CA ARG A 129 -20.16 0.69 4.22
C ARG A 129 -18.75 0.28 3.80
N TYR A 130 -17.73 0.70 4.54
CA TYR A 130 -16.34 0.39 4.22
C TYR A 130 -16.05 -1.11 4.03
N PRO A 131 -16.57 -2.03 4.88
CA PRO A 131 -16.37 -3.47 4.66
C PRO A 131 -16.90 -3.99 3.33
N GLU A 132 -18.06 -3.50 2.87
CA GLU A 132 -18.62 -3.85 1.56
C GLU A 132 -17.69 -3.40 0.42
N MET A 133 -17.10 -2.20 0.53
CA MET A 133 -16.18 -1.65 -0.46
C MET A 133 -14.88 -2.45 -0.54
N ILE A 134 -14.34 -2.89 0.60
CA ILE A 134 -13.14 -3.74 0.66
C ILE A 134 -13.40 -5.10 0.01
N GLN A 135 -14.58 -5.67 0.22
CA GLN A 135 -14.99 -6.92 -0.43
C GLN A 135 -15.13 -6.74 -1.94
N ALA A 136 -15.83 -5.69 -2.39
CA ALA A 136 -16.00 -5.38 -3.81
C ALA A 136 -14.67 -5.12 -4.52
N MET A 137 -13.70 -4.50 -3.83
CA MET A 137 -12.38 -4.18 -4.38
C MET A 137 -11.62 -5.41 -4.86
N GLY A 138 -11.74 -6.56 -4.18
CA GLY A 138 -11.09 -7.80 -4.62
C GLY A 138 -11.56 -8.25 -6.01
N ASP A 139 -12.85 -8.09 -6.31
CA ASP A 139 -13.43 -8.40 -7.61
C ASP A 139 -13.04 -7.39 -8.68
N VAL A 140 -12.99 -6.11 -8.30
CA VAL A 140 -12.56 -5.02 -9.17
C VAL A 140 -11.09 -5.18 -9.60
N VAL A 141 -10.20 -5.58 -8.69
CA VAL A 141 -8.78 -5.86 -8.99
C VAL A 141 -8.66 -7.05 -9.96
N ARG A 142 -9.39 -8.13 -9.68
CA ARG A 142 -9.37 -9.35 -10.51
C ARG A 142 -9.86 -9.06 -11.92
N LYS A 143 -10.99 -8.38 -12.06
CA LYS A 143 -11.59 -8.02 -13.35
C LYS A 143 -10.83 -6.90 -14.05
N GLY A 144 -10.09 -6.07 -13.31
CA GLY A 144 -9.25 -5.00 -13.83
C GLY A 144 -7.87 -5.45 -14.32
N GLY A 145 -7.58 -6.75 -14.35
CA GLY A 145 -6.33 -7.28 -14.90
C GLY A 145 -5.13 -7.24 -13.96
N PHE A 146 -5.35 -7.10 -12.64
CA PHE A 146 -4.30 -7.12 -11.61
C PHE A 146 -3.21 -6.05 -11.79
N GLY A 147 -3.55 -4.87 -12.32
CA GLY A 147 -2.67 -3.71 -12.26
C GLY A 147 -2.17 -3.47 -10.83
N THR A 148 -0.89 -3.14 -10.67
CA THR A 148 -0.28 -2.93 -9.35
C THR A 148 -1.04 -1.84 -8.60
N SER A 149 -1.58 -2.19 -7.42
CA SER A 149 -2.33 -1.25 -6.59
C SER A 149 -1.36 -0.29 -5.90
N VAL A 150 -0.93 0.72 -6.63
CA VAL A 150 -0.16 1.89 -6.17
C VAL A 150 -0.79 3.12 -6.80
N THR A 151 -0.55 4.31 -6.24
CA THR A 151 -1.10 5.55 -6.81
C THR A 151 -0.63 5.72 -8.27
N PRO A 152 -1.53 5.99 -9.23
CA PRO A 152 -2.96 6.32 -9.07
C PRO A 152 -3.92 5.12 -9.13
N VAL A 153 -3.46 3.94 -9.56
CA VAL A 153 -4.27 2.73 -9.77
C VAL A 153 -5.02 2.28 -8.52
N SER A 154 -4.43 2.40 -7.34
CA SER A 154 -5.10 2.08 -6.07
C SER A 154 -6.39 2.88 -5.87
N GLN A 155 -6.42 4.15 -6.31
CA GLN A 155 -7.61 4.98 -6.26
C GLN A 155 -8.64 4.56 -7.30
N PHE A 156 -8.21 4.10 -8.48
CA PHE A 156 -9.12 3.62 -9.52
C PHE A 156 -9.91 2.40 -9.02
N TYR A 157 -9.21 1.47 -8.36
CA TYR A 157 -9.84 0.31 -7.76
C TYR A 157 -10.80 0.68 -6.64
N PHE A 158 -10.41 1.57 -5.73
CA PHE A 158 -11.30 2.00 -4.66
C PHE A 158 -12.53 2.73 -5.20
N GLN A 159 -12.36 3.65 -6.15
CA GLN A 159 -13.48 4.38 -6.76
C GLN A 159 -14.45 3.46 -7.49
N GLN A 160 -13.95 2.46 -8.22
CA GLN A 160 -14.82 1.49 -8.87
C GLN A 160 -15.52 0.59 -7.85
N ALA A 161 -14.83 0.16 -6.79
CA ALA A 161 -15.44 -0.62 -5.71
C ALA A 161 -16.53 0.18 -4.98
N PHE A 162 -16.25 1.46 -4.68
CA PHE A 162 -17.19 2.42 -4.14
C PHE A 162 -18.42 2.53 -5.05
N ASN A 163 -18.24 2.71 -6.36
CA ASN A 163 -19.36 2.79 -7.31
C ASN A 163 -20.19 1.50 -7.33
N ASN A 164 -19.54 0.33 -7.34
CA ASN A 164 -20.24 -0.96 -7.31
C ASN A 164 -21.13 -1.09 -6.06
N VAL A 165 -20.66 -0.60 -4.92
CA VAL A 165 -21.38 -0.63 -3.64
C VAL A 165 -22.48 0.43 -3.57
N MET A 166 -22.26 1.63 -4.12
CA MET A 166 -23.21 2.74 -4.05
C MET A 166 -24.31 2.70 -5.11
N PHE A 167 -23.99 2.23 -6.33
CA PHE A 167 -24.86 2.35 -7.50
C PHE A 167 -25.27 1.00 -8.10
N GLY A 168 -24.69 -0.11 -7.62
CA GLY A 168 -24.86 -1.44 -8.20
C GLY A 168 -23.63 -1.89 -8.99
N GLU A 169 -23.41 -3.20 -9.03
CA GLU A 169 -22.22 -3.79 -9.65
C GLU A 169 -22.12 -3.41 -11.14
N TRP A 170 -21.05 -2.71 -11.52
CA TRP A 170 -20.75 -2.34 -12.92
C TRP A 170 -21.78 -1.43 -13.59
N GLU A 171 -22.78 -0.94 -12.85
CA GLU A 171 -23.79 0.03 -13.32
C GLU A 171 -23.14 1.37 -13.65
N ARG A 172 -22.08 1.75 -12.93
CA ARG A 172 -21.32 2.99 -13.14
C ARG A 172 -19.82 2.75 -13.10
N ILE A 173 -19.18 2.84 -14.27
CA ILE A 173 -17.72 2.81 -14.38
C ILE A 173 -17.13 4.14 -13.90
N ALA A 174 -16.12 4.08 -13.04
CA ALA A 174 -15.29 5.23 -12.74
C ALA A 174 -14.36 5.51 -13.93
N ASP A 175 -14.38 6.72 -14.48
CA ASP A 175 -13.65 7.08 -15.71
C ASP A 175 -12.17 6.63 -15.70
N PRO A 176 -11.38 6.86 -14.62
CA PRO A 176 -9.98 6.43 -14.60
C PRO A 176 -9.81 4.91 -14.59
N TYR A 177 -10.74 4.17 -13.96
CA TYR A 177 -10.74 2.71 -14.00
C TYR A 177 -11.08 2.20 -15.40
N GLY A 178 -12.10 2.77 -16.05
CA GLY A 178 -12.48 2.41 -17.41
C GLY A 178 -11.35 2.67 -18.41
N GLN A 179 -10.71 3.84 -18.35
CA GLN A 179 -9.52 4.15 -19.14
C GLN A 179 -8.37 3.16 -18.90
N MET A 180 -8.16 2.72 -17.66
CA MET A 180 -7.14 1.72 -17.33
C MET A 180 -7.43 0.37 -18.00
N VAL A 181 -8.66 -0.14 -17.91
CA VAL A 181 -9.00 -1.44 -18.52
C VAL A 181 -9.06 -1.39 -20.05
N LEU A 182 -9.30 -0.22 -20.63
CA LEU A 182 -9.20 0.03 -22.07
C LEU A 182 -7.74 0.25 -22.55
N GLY A 183 -6.77 0.32 -21.63
CA GLY A 183 -5.35 0.38 -21.97
C GLY A 183 -4.78 1.79 -22.16
N TYR A 184 -5.52 2.85 -21.82
CA TYR A 184 -5.03 4.24 -21.87
C TYR A 184 -3.92 4.53 -20.86
N PHE A 185 -3.75 3.65 -19.87
CA PHE A 185 -2.65 3.70 -18.88
C PHE A 185 -1.56 2.63 -19.14
N GLY A 186 -1.57 2.01 -20.32
CA GLY A 186 -0.67 0.91 -20.67
C GLY A 186 -1.31 -0.46 -20.45
N LYS A 187 -0.49 -1.51 -20.37
CA LYS A 187 -0.97 -2.89 -20.26
C LYS A 187 -1.01 -3.34 -18.80
N THR A 188 -2.13 -3.90 -18.40
CA THR A 188 -2.28 -4.63 -17.15
C THR A 188 -1.47 -5.94 -17.21
N PRO A 189 -1.04 -6.50 -16.05
CA PRO A 189 -0.29 -7.75 -16.01
C PRO A 189 -0.99 -8.93 -16.67
N VAL A 190 -2.32 -8.99 -16.59
CA VAL A 190 -3.16 -9.93 -17.35
C VAL A 190 -4.30 -9.19 -18.02
N ALA A 191 -4.90 -9.81 -19.04
CA ALA A 191 -6.05 -9.22 -19.73
C ALA A 191 -7.19 -8.93 -18.74
N PRO A 192 -7.78 -7.72 -18.76
CA PRO A 192 -8.99 -7.42 -18.01
C PRO A 192 -10.17 -8.29 -18.46
N ASP A 193 -11.19 -8.39 -17.63
CA ASP A 193 -12.41 -9.11 -17.94
C ASP A 193 -13.12 -8.48 -19.15
N ALA A 194 -13.45 -9.32 -20.14
CA ALA A 194 -13.99 -8.85 -21.42
C ALA A 194 -15.33 -8.12 -21.28
N GLU A 195 -16.16 -8.50 -20.31
CA GLU A 195 -17.43 -7.84 -20.07
C GLU A 195 -17.22 -6.47 -19.43
N VAL A 196 -16.27 -6.34 -18.50
CA VAL A 196 -15.92 -5.04 -17.91
C VAL A 196 -15.34 -4.09 -18.96
N VAL A 197 -14.49 -4.60 -19.87
CA VAL A 197 -13.97 -3.81 -21.00
C VAL A 197 -15.10 -3.32 -21.90
N ARG A 198 -16.06 -4.19 -22.25
CA ARG A 198 -17.23 -3.83 -23.05
C ARG A 198 -18.06 -2.72 -22.38
N ILE A 199 -18.39 -2.88 -21.10
CA ILE A 199 -19.14 -1.90 -20.31
C ILE A 199 -18.38 -0.56 -20.23
N ALA A 200 -17.07 -0.60 -19.98
CA ALA A 200 -16.25 0.61 -19.91
C ALA A 200 -16.20 1.35 -21.24
N SER A 201 -16.05 0.64 -22.36
CA SER A 201 -16.06 1.22 -23.70
C SER A 201 -17.40 1.90 -24.01
N GLU A 202 -18.52 1.23 -23.72
CA GLU A 202 -19.87 1.76 -23.95
C GLU A 202 -20.19 2.99 -23.09
N GLN A 203 -19.85 2.96 -21.80
CA GLN A 203 -20.17 4.06 -20.87
C GLN A 203 -19.28 5.28 -21.09
N LEU A 204 -18.01 5.09 -21.47
CA LEU A 204 -17.06 6.19 -21.66
C LEU A 204 -16.99 6.70 -23.11
N GLY A 205 -17.51 5.94 -24.08
CA GLY A 205 -17.39 6.28 -25.50
C GLY A 205 -15.94 6.23 -26.00
N LEU A 206 -15.17 5.26 -25.49
CA LEU A 206 -13.74 5.07 -25.76
C LEU A 206 -13.48 3.67 -26.31
N GLU A 207 -12.45 3.51 -27.15
CA GLU A 207 -12.03 2.23 -27.76
C GLU A 207 -10.64 1.81 -27.28
#